data_AF-A0A067BN51-F1
#
_entry.id   AF-A0A067BN51-F1
#
_cell.length_a   1.000
_cell.length_b   1.000
_cell.length_c   1.000
_cell.angle_alpha   90.00
_cell.angle_beta   90.00
_cell.angle_gamma   90.00
#
_symmetry.space_group_name_H-M   'P 1'
#
loop_
_entity.id
_entity.type
_entity.pdbx_description
1 polymer ?
#
loop_
_entity_poly.entity_id
_entity_poly.type
_entity_poly.pdbx_seq_one_letter_code
_entity_poly.pdbx_strand_id
1 'polypeptide(L)'
;MDHVQNVASIVSVLKSIGDPSPDEALRMSRMFDQQMELVAMSLKQELAAGDHEAATLLHAKFKVLAACASLATQKAGECHPELGLAIQSLTFLHHELMTSYHALVLTLVDASRHEAAPGQLQQLLEVAEGLETDLQTSHAALALEKKRVAQLQDENLRLRHQLGDNRPRTPSIHPHEVAPVVAAKPPPPPPARKVSPPAVPVVLVKKDKPTRQESNNNHSASRPRRPEVVEHTIKPSMLPPAASPTPTTVKNLTLKQLRDMINAIYASKAKHDEMCAANCAPKETMEQHMYTYLNQRFGLQSLIVEYASAIMKGCTRYMKSDADVATFFHVVRNDMDEGFLRLKSKLEETVLALLRAFLRGLHPRKSEGALNQLIQAKLMDQTLLSEDEWHSVVKYMYDAHDCHAIVRLVESQVVQDDNNGKRSLAYSTFRKILLNYQMHGRLRMLEEFCRHFQQVDIETVGVISQTEDEVDSVVHQADPHGTNAITFSDAVEVLFKDIRSHKTATVGVS
;
A
#
# COMPACT_ATOMS: atom_id res chain seq x y z
N MET A 1 -77.98 -26.12 -11.02
CA MET A 1 -77.38 -25.30 -12.11
C MET A 1 -76.26 -24.40 -11.59
N ASP A 2 -75.88 -24.57 -10.33
CA ASP A 2 -75.51 -23.46 -9.45
C ASP A 2 -74.03 -23.10 -9.60
N HIS A 3 -73.20 -24.05 -10.01
CA HIS A 3 -71.82 -23.81 -10.39
C HIS A 3 -71.68 -22.86 -11.60
N VAL A 4 -72.60 -22.90 -12.57
CA VAL A 4 -72.60 -21.96 -13.70
C VAL A 4 -73.01 -20.57 -13.24
N GLN A 5 -74.01 -20.48 -12.35
CA GLN A 5 -74.45 -19.22 -11.74
C GLN A 5 -73.33 -18.58 -10.89
N ASN A 6 -72.58 -19.39 -10.14
CA ASN A 6 -71.44 -18.93 -9.33
C ASN A 6 -70.29 -18.45 -10.22
N VAL A 7 -69.94 -19.15 -11.30
CA VAL A 7 -68.91 -18.68 -12.25
C VAL A 7 -69.36 -17.41 -12.96
N ALA A 8 -70.64 -17.29 -13.36
CA ALA A 8 -71.17 -16.06 -13.94
C ALA A 8 -71.13 -14.89 -12.94
N SER A 9 -71.45 -15.13 -11.66
CA SER A 9 -71.33 -14.15 -10.58
C SER A 9 -69.88 -13.68 -10.38
N ILE A 10 -68.93 -14.62 -10.30
CA ILE A 10 -67.49 -14.32 -10.17
C ILE A 10 -67.00 -13.52 -11.39
N VAL A 11 -67.38 -13.90 -12.62
CA VAL A 11 -67.03 -13.15 -13.83
C VAL A 11 -67.70 -11.76 -13.88
N SER A 12 -68.89 -11.60 -13.29
CA SER A 12 -69.53 -10.29 -13.12
C SER A 12 -68.76 -9.41 -12.13
N VAL A 13 -68.39 -9.95 -10.96
CA VAL A 13 -67.59 -9.25 -9.95
C VAL A 13 -66.23 -8.84 -10.52
N LEU A 14 -65.52 -9.77 -11.18
CA LEU A 14 -64.24 -9.50 -11.83
C LEU A 14 -64.32 -8.42 -12.93
N LYS A 15 -65.47 -8.26 -13.60
CA LYS A 15 -65.70 -7.14 -14.52
C LYS A 15 -65.93 -5.82 -13.80
N SER A 16 -66.70 -5.80 -12.70
CA SER A 16 -66.91 -4.59 -11.89
C SER A 16 -65.67 -4.10 -11.12
N ILE A 17 -64.59 -4.88 -11.06
CA ILE A 17 -63.29 -4.40 -10.53
C ILE A 17 -62.63 -3.38 -11.49
N GLY A 18 -62.96 -3.42 -12.79
CA GLY A 18 -62.36 -2.53 -13.80
C GLY A 18 -62.96 -1.12 -13.88
N ASP A 19 -64.28 -1.01 -13.67
CA ASP A 19 -65.05 0.23 -13.80
C ASP A 19 -65.68 0.65 -12.46
N PRO A 20 -65.03 1.50 -11.64
CA PRO A 20 -65.63 2.02 -10.43
C PRO A 20 -66.81 2.95 -10.74
N SER A 21 -67.82 2.98 -9.88
CA SER A 21 -68.92 3.94 -10.01
C SER A 21 -68.40 5.39 -9.92
N PRO A 22 -69.06 6.40 -10.53
CA PRO A 22 -68.57 7.78 -10.50
C PRO A 22 -68.35 8.33 -9.08
N ASP A 23 -69.19 7.94 -8.12
CA ASP A 23 -69.06 8.32 -6.71
C ASP A 23 -67.94 7.56 -6.00
N GLU A 24 -67.70 6.29 -6.31
CA GLU A 24 -66.49 5.57 -5.87
C GLU A 24 -65.23 6.23 -6.44
N ALA A 25 -65.18 6.52 -7.74
CA ALA A 25 -64.04 7.17 -8.38
C ALA A 25 -63.72 8.53 -7.73
N LEU A 26 -64.74 9.35 -7.49
CA LEU A 26 -64.60 10.64 -6.81
C LEU A 26 -64.13 10.50 -5.35
N ARG A 27 -64.62 9.49 -4.63
CA ARG A 27 -64.20 9.18 -3.26
C ARG A 27 -62.75 8.68 -3.22
N MET A 28 -62.36 7.80 -4.14
CA MET A 28 -61.02 7.22 -4.23
C MET A 28 -59.98 8.28 -4.60
N SER A 29 -60.29 9.20 -5.52
CA SER A 29 -59.45 10.38 -5.77
C SER A 29 -59.22 11.14 -4.47
N ARG A 30 -60.28 11.61 -3.80
CA ARG A 30 -60.17 12.39 -2.56
C ARG A 30 -59.37 11.69 -1.46
N MET A 31 -59.52 10.37 -1.32
CA MET A 31 -58.74 9.57 -0.37
C MET A 31 -57.26 9.49 -0.76
N PHE A 32 -56.95 9.30 -2.05
CA PHE A 32 -55.58 9.31 -2.56
C PHE A 32 -54.95 10.70 -2.43
N ASP A 33 -55.65 11.75 -2.84
CA ASP A 33 -55.24 13.16 -2.76
C ASP A 33 -54.88 13.53 -1.31
N GLN A 34 -55.71 13.13 -0.33
CA GLN A 34 -55.44 13.33 1.09
C GLN A 34 -54.21 12.56 1.60
N GLN A 35 -53.99 11.32 1.14
CA GLN A 35 -52.78 10.58 1.49
C GLN A 35 -51.53 11.21 0.86
N MET A 36 -51.62 11.67 -0.39
CA MET A 36 -50.53 12.37 -1.07
C MET A 36 -50.16 13.68 -0.38
N GLU A 37 -51.14 14.46 0.10
CA GLU A 37 -50.91 15.68 0.88
C GLU A 37 -50.18 15.37 2.20
N LEU A 38 -50.64 14.36 2.95
CA LEU A 38 -49.96 13.92 4.18
C LEU A 38 -48.52 13.45 3.92
N VAL A 39 -48.28 12.70 2.84
CA VAL A 39 -46.93 12.28 2.46
C VAL A 39 -46.06 13.46 2.04
N ALA A 40 -46.60 14.43 1.32
CA ALA A 40 -45.89 15.65 0.93
C ALA A 40 -45.53 16.53 2.14
N MET A 41 -46.42 16.64 3.13
CA MET A 41 -46.13 17.34 4.39
C MET A 41 -45.04 16.61 5.19
N SER A 42 -45.16 15.30 5.35
CA SER A 42 -44.17 14.42 6.01
C SER A 42 -42.79 14.58 5.34
N LEU A 43 -42.72 14.40 4.01
CA LEU A 43 -41.51 14.54 3.21
C LEU A 43 -40.89 15.95 3.32
N LYS A 44 -41.70 17.01 3.30
CA LYS A 44 -41.22 18.39 3.42
C LYS A 44 -40.66 18.68 4.82
N GLN A 45 -41.26 18.14 5.87
CA GLN A 45 -40.76 18.25 7.23
C GLN A 45 -39.46 17.45 7.43
N GLU A 46 -39.40 16.23 6.89
CA GLU A 46 -38.24 15.34 6.96
C GLU A 46 -37.05 15.89 6.15
N LEU A 47 -37.25 16.47 4.95
CA LEU A 47 -36.18 17.16 4.20
C LEU A 47 -35.70 18.45 4.86
N ALA A 48 -36.57 19.19 5.55
CA ALA A 48 -36.20 20.43 6.23
C ALA A 48 -35.26 20.20 7.43
N ALA A 49 -35.07 18.95 7.87
CA ALA A 49 -34.05 18.58 8.86
C ALA A 49 -32.61 18.54 8.28
N GLY A 50 -32.45 18.59 6.96
CA GLY A 50 -31.16 18.80 6.29
C GLY A 50 -30.35 17.53 5.95
N ASP A 51 -30.68 16.37 6.53
CA ASP A 51 -29.95 15.12 6.31
C ASP A 51 -30.82 14.01 5.67
N HIS A 52 -30.16 13.03 5.07
CA HIS A 52 -30.73 11.73 4.63
C HIS A 52 -31.83 11.73 3.56
N GLU A 53 -31.81 12.72 2.66
CA GLU A 53 -32.74 12.85 1.52
C GLU A 53 -33.08 11.51 0.84
N ALA A 54 -32.10 10.65 0.53
CA ALA A 54 -32.34 9.37 -0.13
C ALA A 54 -33.20 8.37 0.70
N ALA A 55 -32.97 8.28 2.01
CA ALA A 55 -33.72 7.38 2.89
C ALA A 55 -35.12 7.94 3.20
N THR A 56 -35.23 9.26 3.35
CA THR A 56 -36.48 10.00 3.49
C THR A 56 -37.36 9.88 2.23
N LEU A 57 -36.77 10.08 1.05
CA LEU A 57 -37.44 9.92 -0.24
C LEU A 57 -37.88 8.46 -0.50
N LEU A 58 -37.10 7.47 -0.06
CA LEU A 58 -37.48 6.06 -0.13
C LEU A 58 -38.67 5.73 0.79
N HIS A 59 -38.66 6.26 2.02
CA HIS A 59 -39.77 6.14 2.96
C HIS A 59 -41.05 6.80 2.42
N ALA A 60 -40.95 8.00 1.83
CA ALA A 60 -42.07 8.68 1.16
C ALA A 60 -42.59 7.89 -0.05
N LYS A 61 -41.72 7.38 -0.93
CA LYS A 61 -42.10 6.50 -2.05
C LYS A 61 -42.89 5.26 -1.60
N PHE A 62 -42.52 4.67 -0.46
CA PHE A 62 -43.29 3.56 0.10
C PHE A 62 -44.68 4.01 0.61
N LYS A 63 -44.78 5.14 1.31
CA LYS A 63 -46.07 5.69 1.77
C LYS A 63 -47.03 5.92 0.56
N VAL A 64 -46.53 6.41 -0.58
CA VAL A 64 -47.30 6.53 -1.83
C VAL A 64 -47.75 5.16 -2.37
N LEU A 65 -46.84 4.17 -2.41
CA LEU A 65 -47.18 2.82 -2.88
C LEU A 65 -48.27 2.16 -2.00
N ALA A 66 -48.21 2.36 -0.69
CA ALA A 66 -49.24 1.88 0.24
C ALA A 66 -50.61 2.57 0.02
N ALA A 67 -50.61 3.88 -0.27
CA ALA A 67 -51.82 4.59 -0.65
C ALA A 67 -52.45 4.02 -1.94
N CYS A 68 -51.64 3.77 -2.97
CA CYS A 68 -52.09 3.09 -4.21
C CYS A 68 -52.62 1.67 -3.96
N ALA A 69 -51.97 0.91 -3.07
CA ALA A 69 -52.34 -0.46 -2.76
C ALA A 69 -53.68 -0.58 -1.99
N SER A 70 -54.11 0.47 -1.27
CA SER A 70 -55.31 0.46 -0.43
C SER A 70 -56.58 -0.01 -1.17
N LEU A 71 -56.79 0.45 -2.40
CA LEU A 71 -57.92 0.03 -3.24
C LEU A 71 -57.80 -1.43 -3.69
N ALA A 72 -56.61 -1.88 -4.07
CA ALA A 72 -56.38 -3.26 -4.46
C ALA A 72 -56.66 -4.22 -3.29
N THR A 73 -56.25 -3.85 -2.07
CA THR A 73 -56.59 -4.56 -0.83
C THR A 73 -58.10 -4.60 -0.59
N GLN A 74 -58.81 -3.47 -0.77
CA GLN A 74 -60.27 -3.41 -0.60
C GLN A 74 -60.99 -4.30 -1.61
N LYS A 75 -60.73 -4.15 -2.92
CA LYS A 75 -61.39 -4.96 -3.96
C LYS A 75 -61.01 -6.44 -3.88
N ALA A 76 -59.80 -6.77 -3.43
CA ALA A 76 -59.43 -8.15 -3.11
C ALA A 76 -60.25 -8.72 -1.94
N GLY A 77 -60.49 -7.93 -0.88
CA GLY A 77 -61.36 -8.31 0.24
C GLY A 77 -62.83 -8.46 -0.15
N GLU A 78 -63.34 -7.61 -1.05
CA GLU A 78 -64.68 -7.73 -1.65
C GLU A 78 -64.82 -9.04 -2.49
N CYS A 79 -63.73 -9.55 -3.07
CA CYS A 79 -63.72 -10.81 -3.81
C CYS A 79 -63.52 -12.05 -2.93
N HIS A 80 -62.59 -11.99 -1.97
CA HIS A 80 -62.32 -13.06 -1.02
C HIS A 80 -61.69 -12.48 0.27
N PRO A 81 -62.30 -12.67 1.46
CA PRO A 81 -61.85 -11.99 2.68
C PRO A 81 -60.41 -12.36 3.06
N GLU A 82 -60.01 -13.62 2.90
CA GLU A 82 -58.64 -14.06 3.17
C GLU A 82 -57.60 -13.44 2.23
N LEU A 83 -57.99 -13.10 0.99
CA LEU A 83 -57.09 -12.46 0.03
C LEU A 83 -56.88 -10.98 0.38
N GLY A 84 -57.94 -10.28 0.76
CA GLY A 84 -57.85 -8.92 1.32
C GLY A 84 -56.97 -8.89 2.57
N LEU A 85 -57.17 -9.83 3.51
CA LEU A 85 -56.34 -9.96 4.70
C LEU A 85 -54.87 -10.27 4.37
N ALA A 86 -54.59 -11.18 3.43
CA ALA A 86 -53.22 -11.50 3.02
C ALA A 86 -52.49 -10.30 2.40
N ILE A 87 -53.16 -9.53 1.52
CA ILE A 87 -52.57 -8.32 0.93
C ILE A 87 -52.39 -7.24 2.00
N GLN A 88 -53.36 -7.05 2.91
CA GLN A 88 -53.24 -6.11 4.02
C GLN A 88 -52.06 -6.45 4.95
N SER A 89 -51.89 -7.73 5.31
CA SER A 89 -50.75 -8.20 6.09
C SER A 89 -49.42 -7.98 5.36
N LEU A 90 -49.38 -8.18 4.04
CA LEU A 90 -48.19 -7.94 3.23
C LEU A 90 -47.84 -6.44 3.13
N THR A 91 -48.83 -5.55 3.00
CA THR A 91 -48.64 -4.10 3.03
C THR A 91 -48.12 -3.65 4.41
N PHE A 92 -48.69 -4.18 5.49
CA PHE A 92 -48.25 -3.89 6.85
C PHE A 92 -46.81 -4.36 7.12
N LEU A 93 -46.45 -5.58 6.71
CA LEU A 93 -45.09 -6.11 6.88
C LEU A 93 -44.03 -5.27 6.14
N HIS A 94 -44.35 -4.78 4.93
CA HIS A 94 -43.46 -3.86 4.22
C HIS A 94 -43.38 -2.48 4.90
N HIS A 95 -44.46 -2.00 5.53
CA HIS A 95 -44.43 -0.74 6.28
C HIS A 95 -43.47 -0.84 7.48
N GLU A 96 -43.63 -1.87 8.31
CA GLU A 96 -42.75 -2.16 9.45
C GLU A 96 -41.28 -2.25 9.01
N LEU A 97 -41.00 -2.95 7.91
CA LEU A 97 -39.65 -3.10 7.36
C LEU A 97 -39.04 -1.75 6.92
N MET A 98 -39.80 -0.95 6.17
CA MET A 98 -39.31 0.32 5.61
C MET A 98 -39.16 1.40 6.69
N THR A 99 -40.05 1.43 7.67
CA THR A 99 -39.95 2.33 8.84
C THR A 99 -38.82 1.91 9.77
N SER A 100 -38.60 0.60 9.99
CA SER A 100 -37.43 0.09 10.73
C SER A 100 -36.12 0.42 10.03
N TYR A 101 -36.05 0.28 8.71
CA TYR A 101 -34.87 0.67 7.92
C TYR A 101 -34.58 2.18 8.01
N HIS A 102 -35.61 3.02 7.88
CA HIS A 102 -35.47 4.47 8.03
C HIS A 102 -34.96 4.86 9.43
N ALA A 103 -35.54 4.30 10.50
CA ALA A 103 -35.09 4.52 11.88
C ALA A 103 -33.65 4.04 12.14
N LEU A 104 -33.26 2.90 11.55
CA LEU A 104 -31.88 2.39 11.63
C LEU A 104 -30.88 3.35 10.95
N VAL A 105 -31.22 3.90 9.77
CA VAL A 105 -30.36 4.88 9.07
C VAL A 105 -30.12 6.13 9.92
N LEU A 106 -31.17 6.68 10.54
CA LEU A 106 -31.04 7.83 11.45
C LEU A 106 -30.15 7.48 12.65
N THR A 107 -30.39 6.32 13.28
CA THR A 107 -29.63 5.87 14.47
C THR A 107 -28.14 5.66 14.17
N LEU A 108 -27.80 5.12 13.00
CA LEU A 108 -26.40 4.92 12.58
C LEU A 108 -25.66 6.23 12.32
N VAL A 109 -26.36 7.31 11.97
CA VAL A 109 -25.74 8.62 11.72
C VAL A 109 -25.56 9.41 13.03
N ASP A 110 -26.53 9.39 13.94
CA ASP A 110 -26.31 9.98 15.26
C ASP A 110 -25.22 9.21 16.05
N ALA A 111 -25.02 7.92 15.78
CA ALA A 111 -23.85 7.18 16.25
C ALA A 111 -22.53 7.67 15.61
N SER A 112 -22.49 7.93 14.29
CA SER A 112 -21.29 8.46 13.62
C SER A 112 -20.95 9.90 14.02
N ARG A 113 -21.92 10.66 14.54
CA ARG A 113 -21.73 11.97 15.19
C ARG A 113 -21.13 11.89 16.60
N HIS A 114 -20.91 10.70 17.15
CA HIS A 114 -20.35 10.47 18.49
C HIS A 114 -19.02 9.71 18.51
N GLU A 115 -18.48 9.29 17.37
CA GLU A 115 -17.03 9.08 17.26
C GLU A 115 -16.29 10.42 17.18
N ALA A 116 -15.02 10.45 17.57
CA ALA A 116 -14.32 11.69 17.94
C ALA A 116 -14.25 12.72 16.79
N ALA A 117 -14.59 13.98 17.10
CA ALA A 117 -14.73 15.04 16.11
C ALA A 117 -13.44 15.24 15.27
N PRO A 118 -13.53 15.31 13.92
CA PRO A 118 -12.37 15.25 13.04
C PRO A 118 -11.36 16.39 13.25
N GLY A 119 -11.81 17.55 13.73
CA GLY A 119 -10.91 18.67 14.08
C GLY A 119 -9.86 18.32 15.13
N GLN A 120 -10.15 17.42 16.07
CA GLN A 120 -9.17 16.99 17.09
C GLN A 120 -8.10 16.07 16.48
N LEU A 121 -8.47 15.20 15.54
CA LEU A 121 -7.52 14.35 14.82
C LEU A 121 -6.68 15.17 13.82
N GLN A 122 -7.30 16.13 13.14
CA GLN A 122 -6.62 17.06 12.23
C GLN A 122 -5.61 17.94 12.98
N GLN A 123 -5.96 18.44 14.17
CA GLN A 123 -5.05 19.23 15.01
C GLN A 123 -3.91 18.39 15.61
N LEU A 124 -4.13 17.09 15.88
CA LEU A 124 -3.02 16.17 16.20
C LEU A 124 -2.13 15.87 14.99
N LEU A 125 -2.69 15.77 13.78
CA LEU A 125 -1.94 15.58 12.55
C LEU A 125 -1.05 16.79 12.21
N GLU A 126 -1.60 18.01 12.31
CA GLU A 126 -0.88 19.26 12.09
C GLU A 126 0.29 19.43 13.10
N VAL A 127 0.07 19.06 14.37
CA VAL A 127 1.14 19.02 15.38
C VAL A 127 2.17 17.91 15.10
N ALA A 128 1.76 16.75 14.59
CA ALA A 128 2.68 15.67 14.22
C ALA A 128 3.54 16.01 13.00
N GLU A 129 2.95 16.65 11.98
CA GLU A 129 3.62 17.13 10.77
C GLU A 129 4.63 18.24 11.12
N GLY A 130 4.25 19.20 11.97
CA GLY A 130 5.16 20.19 12.54
C GLY A 130 6.36 19.55 13.24
N LEU A 131 6.11 18.61 14.17
CA LEU A 131 7.17 17.89 14.88
C LEU A 131 8.06 17.05 13.94
N GLU A 132 7.52 16.54 12.83
CA GLU A 132 8.34 15.85 11.82
C GLU A 132 9.26 16.83 11.08
N THR A 133 8.78 18.03 10.70
CA THR A 133 9.64 19.05 10.08
C THR A 133 10.73 19.58 11.02
N ASP A 134 10.43 19.74 12.31
CA ASP A 134 11.42 20.07 13.35
C ASP A 134 12.46 18.94 13.51
N LEU A 135 12.04 17.68 13.46
CA LEU A 135 12.94 16.53 13.51
C LEU A 135 13.87 16.46 12.28
N GLN A 136 13.32 16.68 11.08
CA GLN A 136 14.07 16.67 9.82
C GLN A 136 15.08 17.82 9.75
N THR A 137 14.69 19.04 10.13
CA THR A 137 15.61 20.21 10.17
C THR A 137 16.70 20.04 11.24
N SER A 138 16.36 19.49 12.41
CA SER A 138 17.32 19.11 13.45
C SER A 138 18.34 18.07 12.96
N HIS A 139 17.89 17.04 12.23
CA HIS A 139 18.78 16.06 11.60
C HIS A 139 19.68 16.67 10.53
N ALA A 140 19.17 17.59 9.70
CA ALA A 140 19.96 18.30 8.69
C ALA A 140 21.04 19.19 9.33
N ALA A 141 20.69 19.94 10.39
CA ALA A 141 21.65 20.76 11.15
C ALA A 141 22.73 19.89 11.81
N LEU A 142 22.35 18.75 12.39
CA LEU A 142 23.30 17.79 12.97
C LEU A 142 24.23 17.17 11.93
N ALA A 143 23.76 16.93 10.70
CA ALA A 143 24.59 16.46 9.58
C ALA A 143 25.58 17.55 9.12
N LEU A 144 25.14 18.81 9.03
CA LEU A 144 25.98 19.96 8.70
C LEU A 144 27.11 20.14 9.74
N GLU A 145 26.78 20.08 11.03
CA GLU A 145 27.78 20.29 12.09
C GLU A 145 28.75 19.10 12.20
N LYS A 146 28.29 17.86 11.97
CA LYS A 146 29.20 16.69 11.80
C LYS A 146 30.19 16.91 10.65
N LYS A 147 29.73 17.45 9.51
CA LYS A 147 30.59 17.79 8.37
C LYS A 147 31.59 18.90 8.72
N ARG A 148 31.15 19.92 9.46
CA ARG A 148 32.01 21.01 9.96
C ARG A 148 33.10 20.52 10.91
N VAL A 149 32.73 19.66 11.87
CA VAL A 149 33.68 19.04 12.81
C VAL A 149 34.70 18.18 12.06
N ALA A 150 34.28 17.40 11.05
CA ALA A 150 35.21 16.62 10.24
C ALA A 150 36.18 17.49 9.42
N GLN A 151 35.70 18.61 8.85
CA GLN A 151 36.54 19.58 8.15
C GLN A 151 37.57 20.23 9.08
N LEU A 152 37.15 20.68 10.27
CA LEU A 152 38.05 21.25 11.28
C LEU A 152 39.06 20.22 11.80
N GLN A 153 38.71 18.93 11.88
CA GLN A 153 39.64 17.86 12.25
C GLN A 153 40.72 17.63 11.19
N ASP A 154 40.36 17.62 9.90
CA ASP A 154 41.33 17.51 8.80
C ASP A 154 42.21 18.76 8.68
N GLU A 155 41.65 19.96 8.83
CA GLU A 155 42.42 21.20 8.88
C GLU A 155 43.42 21.20 10.07
N ASN A 156 42.99 20.78 11.26
CA ASN A 156 43.88 20.68 12.42
C ASN A 156 44.99 19.65 12.20
N LEU A 157 44.70 18.53 11.52
CA LEU A 157 45.68 17.51 11.15
C LEU A 157 46.72 18.07 10.15
N ARG A 158 46.27 18.80 9.12
CA ARG A 158 47.15 19.49 8.15
C ARG A 158 48.05 20.53 8.83
N LEU A 159 47.49 21.36 9.71
CA LEU A 159 48.24 22.38 10.46
C LEU A 159 49.26 21.73 11.40
N ARG A 160 48.93 20.62 12.08
CA ARG A 160 49.91 19.89 12.92
C ARG A 160 51.00 19.20 12.10
N HIS A 161 50.72 18.75 10.88
CA HIS A 161 51.76 18.31 9.94
C HIS A 161 52.68 19.45 9.51
N GLN A 162 52.15 20.65 9.24
CA GLN A 162 52.97 21.83 8.93
C GLN A 162 53.82 22.31 10.12
N LEU A 163 53.32 22.13 11.35
CA LEU A 163 54.03 22.45 12.61
C LEU A 163 54.95 21.32 13.11
N GLY A 164 55.00 20.17 12.43
CA GLY A 164 55.91 19.05 12.75
C GLY A 164 55.57 18.23 14.00
N ASP A 165 54.41 18.42 14.65
CA ASP A 165 54.07 17.81 15.93
C ASP A 165 53.48 16.39 15.80
N ASN A 166 54.35 15.42 15.54
CA ASN A 166 53.99 14.00 15.37
C ASN A 166 53.68 13.25 16.69
N ARG A 167 53.00 13.89 17.66
CA ARG A 167 52.57 13.21 18.90
C ARG A 167 51.16 12.63 18.77
N PRO A 168 50.99 11.28 18.84
CA PRO A 168 49.67 10.66 18.89
C PRO A 168 49.00 10.90 20.26
N ARG A 169 47.67 10.96 20.27
CA ARG A 169 46.86 10.82 21.49
C ARG A 169 45.77 9.78 21.26
N THR A 170 45.57 8.91 22.25
CA THR A 170 44.42 8.04 22.36
C THR A 170 43.14 8.86 22.62
N PRO A 171 41.97 8.41 22.13
CA PRO A 171 40.71 9.11 22.36
C PRO A 171 40.24 8.93 23.80
N SER A 172 40.08 10.03 24.53
CA SER A 172 39.39 10.06 25.82
C SER A 172 37.99 10.62 25.61
N ILE A 173 36.98 9.77 25.61
CA ILE A 173 35.56 10.16 25.48
C ILE A 173 34.96 10.23 26.87
N HIS A 174 34.85 11.43 27.44
CA HIS A 174 33.98 11.74 28.58
C HIS A 174 33.35 13.13 28.32
N PRO A 175 32.00 13.26 28.30
CA PRO A 175 31.35 14.56 28.25
C PRO A 175 31.44 15.25 29.62
N HIS A 176 31.47 16.58 29.62
CA HIS A 176 31.43 17.37 30.86
C HIS A 176 29.99 17.48 31.39
N GLU A 177 29.75 16.90 32.56
CA GLU A 177 28.58 17.22 33.39
C GLU A 177 28.91 18.41 34.31
N VAL A 178 27.92 19.28 34.58
CA VAL A 178 28.13 20.56 35.26
C VAL A 178 27.90 20.41 36.77
N ALA A 179 28.94 20.69 37.57
CA ALA A 179 28.88 20.62 39.03
C ALA A 179 28.97 22.02 39.69
N PRO A 180 28.14 22.34 40.70
CA PRO A 180 28.25 23.57 41.47
C PRO A 180 29.27 23.48 42.62
N VAL A 181 29.80 24.64 43.03
CA VAL A 181 30.68 24.89 44.19
C VAL A 181 29.77 25.14 45.43
N VAL A 182 30.09 24.92 46.72
CA VAL A 182 31.24 25.20 47.61
C VAL A 182 31.13 24.27 48.86
N ALA A 183 32.19 23.71 49.47
CA ALA A 183 32.84 24.24 50.70
C ALA A 183 34.00 23.33 51.24
N ALA A 184 34.82 23.87 52.16
CA ALA A 184 36.00 23.21 52.80
C ALA A 184 35.63 22.60 54.20
N LYS A 185 36.49 21.94 55.03
CA LYS A 185 37.96 21.90 55.20
C LYS A 185 38.38 20.60 56.02
N PRO A 186 39.46 20.56 56.84
CA PRO A 186 40.78 19.87 56.67
C PRO A 186 40.97 18.44 57.31
N PRO A 187 42.13 17.75 57.11
CA PRO A 187 42.44 16.37 57.59
C PRO A 187 43.29 16.27 58.89
N PRO A 188 43.36 15.08 59.57
CA PRO A 188 44.59 14.23 59.63
C PRO A 188 44.26 12.69 59.83
N PRO A 189 45.14 11.81 60.40
CA PRO A 189 46.40 11.22 59.89
C PRO A 189 46.43 9.65 59.82
N PRO A 190 47.51 9.01 59.30
CA PRO A 190 47.75 7.54 59.31
C PRO A 190 48.85 7.13 60.35
N PRO A 191 49.41 5.88 60.42
CA PRO A 191 49.04 4.55 59.90
C PRO A 191 49.05 3.41 60.98
N ALA A 192 48.82 2.14 60.60
CA ALA A 192 49.21 0.96 61.40
C ALA A 192 49.59 -0.29 60.55
N ARG A 193 50.47 -1.17 61.05
CA ARG A 193 50.98 -2.40 60.38
C ARG A 193 50.80 -3.67 61.25
N LYS A 194 50.59 -4.83 60.61
CA LYS A 194 51.08 -6.18 61.02
C LYS A 194 51.35 -7.00 59.73
N VAL A 195 52.43 -7.75 59.47
CA VAL A 195 53.53 -8.42 60.24
C VAL A 195 53.12 -9.78 60.86
N SER A 196 53.74 -10.96 60.56
CA SER A 196 54.65 -11.36 59.46
C SER A 196 54.55 -12.90 59.07
N PRO A 197 55.53 -13.82 59.29
CA PRO A 197 56.17 -14.63 58.21
C PRO A 197 56.16 -16.19 58.47
N PRO A 198 57.14 -17.03 58.02
CA PRO A 198 57.60 -17.43 56.66
C PRO A 198 57.67 -18.98 56.43
N ALA A 199 58.07 -19.46 55.23
CA ALA A 199 59.17 -20.45 54.97
C ALA A 199 59.03 -21.31 53.69
N VAL A 200 60.19 -21.68 53.11
CA VAL A 200 60.48 -22.51 51.90
C VAL A 200 60.87 -23.97 52.33
N PRO A 201 61.18 -24.99 51.45
CA PRO A 201 61.75 -24.94 50.08
C PRO A 201 61.39 -26.03 49.00
N VAL A 202 61.58 -25.64 47.72
CA VAL A 202 62.25 -26.34 46.57
C VAL A 202 61.97 -27.83 46.22
N VAL A 203 61.64 -28.11 44.93
CA VAL A 203 62.31 -29.07 44.02
C VAL A 203 62.21 -28.61 42.54
N LEU A 204 63.19 -28.99 41.71
CA LEU A 204 63.43 -28.72 40.26
C LEU A 204 62.41 -29.44 39.32
N VAL A 205 62.35 -29.27 37.98
CA VAL A 205 63.34 -29.60 36.90
C VAL A 205 63.10 -28.82 35.58
N LYS A 206 64.14 -28.72 34.74
CA LYS A 206 64.24 -28.02 33.42
C LYS A 206 63.51 -28.80 32.29
N LYS A 207 63.28 -28.28 31.06
CA LYS A 207 64.23 -28.16 29.91
C LYS A 207 63.39 -28.01 28.60
N ASP A 208 63.70 -27.32 27.48
CA ASP A 208 64.79 -26.41 27.02
C ASP A 208 64.27 -25.35 25.98
N LYS A 209 65.17 -24.69 25.22
CA LYS A 209 64.96 -23.82 24.02
C LYS A 209 65.37 -24.56 22.70
N PRO A 210 65.49 -23.96 21.47
CA PRO A 210 65.42 -22.55 20.99
C PRO A 210 64.35 -22.28 19.88
N THR A 211 63.98 -21.07 19.39
CA THR A 211 64.48 -19.66 19.24
C THR A 211 65.08 -19.28 17.85
N ARG A 212 64.52 -18.21 17.23
CA ARG A 212 65.13 -17.27 16.22
C ARG A 212 65.35 -17.77 14.75
N GLN A 213 65.56 -16.91 13.72
CA GLN A 213 65.79 -15.44 13.69
C GLN A 213 65.20 -14.67 12.46
N GLU A 214 65.09 -13.35 12.65
CA GLU A 214 64.68 -12.20 11.81
C GLU A 214 65.25 -12.02 10.37
N SER A 215 64.72 -11.00 9.66
CA SER A 215 65.38 -10.11 8.64
C SER A 215 65.49 -10.53 7.15
N ASN A 216 65.61 -9.63 6.16
CA ASN A 216 65.12 -8.24 5.95
C ASN A 216 65.35 -7.77 4.46
N ASN A 217 64.76 -6.63 4.06
CA ASN A 217 65.18 -5.68 2.98
C ASN A 217 65.20 -6.04 1.47
N ASN A 218 64.29 -5.37 0.73
CA ASN A 218 64.51 -4.39 -0.37
C ASN A 218 65.28 -4.67 -1.69
N HIS A 219 64.69 -4.12 -2.78
CA HIS A 219 65.29 -3.63 -4.05
C HIS A 219 65.84 -4.69 -5.05
N SER A 220 65.91 -4.47 -6.38
CA SER A 220 65.50 -3.33 -7.24
C SER A 220 65.20 -3.73 -8.71
N ALA A 221 64.62 -2.79 -9.45
CA ALA A 221 64.16 -2.80 -10.86
C ALA A 221 65.02 -3.48 -11.95
N SER A 222 64.36 -3.93 -13.04
CA SER A 222 64.75 -3.66 -14.44
C SER A 222 63.62 -3.96 -15.45
N ARG A 223 63.78 -3.50 -16.71
CA ARG A 223 62.80 -3.52 -17.83
C ARG A 223 63.59 -3.63 -19.16
N PRO A 224 62.93 -3.59 -20.34
CA PRO A 224 62.27 -4.67 -21.10
C PRO A 224 63.18 -5.34 -22.17
N ARG A 225 62.65 -6.31 -22.94
CA ARG A 225 62.92 -6.43 -24.41
C ARG A 225 61.89 -7.28 -25.17
N ARG A 226 61.59 -6.81 -26.40
CA ARG A 226 61.08 -7.49 -27.62
C ARG A 226 62.10 -7.06 -28.73
N PRO A 227 62.05 -7.54 -29.99
CA PRO A 227 61.25 -8.61 -30.58
C PRO A 227 62.08 -9.64 -31.38
N GLU A 228 61.42 -10.60 -32.03
CA GLU A 228 61.62 -10.85 -33.47
C GLU A 228 60.44 -11.63 -34.09
N VAL A 229 60.52 -11.91 -35.40
CA VAL A 229 59.42 -12.37 -36.27
C VAL A 229 59.89 -13.52 -37.17
N VAL A 230 59.04 -14.53 -37.37
CA VAL A 230 59.14 -15.46 -38.50
C VAL A 230 57.73 -15.71 -39.07
N GLU A 231 57.65 -15.75 -40.40
CA GLU A 231 56.46 -15.90 -41.23
C GLU A 231 56.69 -17.10 -42.18
N HIS A 232 55.65 -17.87 -42.58
CA HIS A 232 55.56 -18.56 -43.90
C HIS A 232 54.23 -19.34 -44.11
N THR A 233 53.29 -18.72 -44.83
CA THR A 233 52.67 -19.21 -46.10
C THR A 233 52.02 -20.62 -46.22
N ILE A 234 50.70 -20.66 -46.01
CA ILE A 234 49.62 -21.16 -46.93
C ILE A 234 49.70 -22.57 -47.57
N LYS A 235 48.66 -23.40 -47.34
CA LYS A 235 47.75 -23.95 -48.38
C LYS A 235 46.38 -24.41 -47.79
N PRO A 236 45.29 -24.47 -48.58
CA PRO A 236 43.91 -24.36 -48.06
C PRO A 236 43.11 -25.67 -47.98
N SER A 237 42.00 -25.66 -47.22
CA SER A 237 40.88 -26.58 -47.41
C SER A 237 39.51 -25.94 -47.08
N MET A 238 38.55 -26.24 -47.94
CA MET A 238 37.09 -26.07 -47.97
C MET A 238 36.34 -25.54 -46.73
N LEU A 239 35.36 -24.65 -46.99
CA LEU A 239 34.29 -24.22 -46.08
C LEU A 239 33.28 -25.34 -45.75
N PRO A 240 32.84 -25.45 -44.49
CA PRO A 240 31.49 -25.87 -44.11
C PRO A 240 30.50 -24.67 -44.15
N PRO A 241 29.17 -24.91 -44.20
CA PRO A 241 28.17 -23.86 -44.43
C PRO A 241 27.88 -23.00 -43.20
N ALA A 242 27.19 -21.87 -43.43
CA ALA A 242 26.75 -20.94 -42.39
C ALA A 242 25.89 -21.63 -41.31
N ALA A 243 26.17 -21.30 -40.05
CA ALA A 243 25.36 -21.77 -38.93
C ALA A 243 23.95 -21.14 -39.01
N SER A 244 22.92 -21.98 -39.01
CA SER A 244 21.56 -21.53 -38.76
C SER A 244 21.45 -20.95 -37.35
N PRO A 245 20.62 -19.91 -37.13
CA PRO A 245 20.38 -19.41 -35.79
C PRO A 245 19.76 -20.53 -34.95
N THR A 246 20.43 -20.93 -33.88
CA THR A 246 19.86 -21.87 -32.91
C THR A 246 18.63 -21.22 -32.28
N PRO A 247 17.50 -21.94 -32.14
CA PRO A 247 16.31 -21.38 -31.52
C PRO A 247 16.62 -21.08 -30.05
N THR A 248 16.76 -19.79 -29.72
CA THR A 248 17.04 -19.30 -28.37
C THR A 248 15.86 -19.63 -27.47
N THR A 249 15.98 -20.72 -26.72
CA THR A 249 14.98 -21.22 -25.78
C THR A 249 14.90 -20.32 -24.55
N VAL A 250 14.24 -19.15 -24.71
CA VAL A 250 14.10 -18.09 -23.70
C VAL A 250 13.88 -18.69 -22.31
N LYS A 251 14.87 -18.46 -21.43
CA LYS A 251 14.95 -19.06 -20.08
C LYS A 251 13.62 -18.96 -19.34
N ASN A 252 13.17 -20.10 -18.83
CA ASN A 252 11.96 -20.16 -18.02
C ASN A 252 12.34 -19.99 -16.54
N LEU A 253 12.22 -18.77 -16.02
CA LEU A 253 12.39 -18.53 -14.59
C LEU A 253 11.29 -19.24 -13.79
N THR A 254 11.67 -19.81 -12.64
CA THR A 254 10.70 -20.19 -11.60
C THR A 254 10.18 -18.94 -10.89
N LEU A 255 8.99 -19.02 -10.26
CA LEU A 255 8.42 -17.89 -9.52
C LEU A 255 9.38 -17.34 -8.46
N LYS A 256 10.12 -18.19 -7.75
CA LYS A 256 11.14 -17.75 -6.79
C LYS A 256 12.25 -16.96 -7.49
N GLN A 257 12.86 -17.50 -8.54
CA GLN A 257 13.92 -16.80 -9.28
C GLN A 257 13.45 -15.46 -9.87
N LEU A 258 12.18 -15.37 -10.29
CA LEU A 258 11.58 -14.11 -10.75
C LEU A 258 11.42 -13.10 -9.60
N ARG A 259 10.85 -13.49 -8.47
CA ARG A 259 10.75 -12.62 -7.27
C ARG A 259 12.14 -12.16 -6.80
N ASP A 260 13.10 -13.08 -6.71
CA ASP A 260 14.48 -12.80 -6.31
C ASP A 260 15.17 -11.80 -7.28
N MET A 261 14.83 -11.84 -8.58
CA MET A 261 15.32 -10.88 -9.58
C MET A 261 14.61 -9.51 -9.46
N ILE A 262 13.28 -9.49 -9.34
CA ILE A 262 12.47 -8.27 -9.18
C ILE A 262 12.93 -7.48 -7.95
N ASN A 263 13.08 -8.17 -6.81
CA ASN A 263 13.55 -7.54 -5.57
C ASN A 263 14.97 -6.97 -5.70
N ALA A 264 15.83 -7.61 -6.48
CA ALA A 264 17.18 -7.12 -6.75
C ALA A 264 17.20 -5.91 -7.70
N ILE A 265 16.28 -5.84 -8.67
CA ILE A 265 16.09 -4.67 -9.54
C ILE A 265 15.57 -3.48 -8.72
N TYR A 266 14.52 -3.66 -7.89
CA TYR A 266 14.03 -2.60 -6.99
C TYR A 266 15.12 -2.09 -6.04
N ALA A 267 15.89 -2.99 -5.42
CA ALA A 267 16.99 -2.62 -4.51
C ALA A 267 18.20 -1.99 -5.21
N SER A 268 18.30 -2.12 -6.54
CA SER A 268 19.26 -1.40 -7.39
C SER A 268 18.71 -0.02 -7.75
N LYS A 269 17.46 0.05 -8.24
CA LYS A 269 16.78 1.28 -8.67
C LYS A 269 16.73 2.32 -7.55
N ALA A 270 16.30 1.94 -6.35
CA ALA A 270 16.25 2.85 -5.21
C ALA A 270 17.60 3.52 -4.89
N LYS A 271 18.72 2.82 -5.06
CA LYS A 271 20.08 3.38 -4.89
C LYS A 271 20.53 4.20 -6.08
N HIS A 272 20.10 3.84 -7.28
CA HIS A 272 20.37 4.60 -8.49
C HIS A 272 19.65 5.95 -8.46
N ASP A 273 18.38 5.98 -8.07
CA ASP A 273 17.60 7.22 -7.89
C ASP A 273 18.20 8.12 -6.79
N GLU A 274 18.65 7.55 -5.67
CA GLU A 274 19.37 8.27 -4.61
C GLU A 274 20.67 8.91 -5.16
N MET A 275 21.42 8.19 -5.99
CA MET A 275 22.61 8.72 -6.66
C MET A 275 22.26 9.77 -7.73
N CYS A 276 21.18 9.61 -8.50
CA CYS A 276 20.77 10.59 -9.51
C CYS A 276 20.32 11.90 -8.85
N ALA A 277 19.49 11.83 -7.80
CA ALA A 277 19.11 12.99 -7.00
C ALA A 277 20.33 13.69 -6.37
N ALA A 278 21.28 12.93 -5.81
CA ALA A 278 22.51 13.48 -5.23
C ALA A 278 23.46 14.14 -6.25
N ASN A 279 23.35 13.80 -7.54
CA ASN A 279 24.18 14.34 -8.62
C ASN A 279 23.41 15.27 -9.59
N CYS A 280 22.12 15.58 -9.32
CA CYS A 280 21.23 16.33 -10.21
C CYS A 280 21.13 15.71 -11.63
N ALA A 281 21.16 14.39 -11.72
CA ALA A 281 21.07 13.62 -12.96
C ALA A 281 19.62 13.10 -13.18
N PRO A 282 19.20 12.84 -14.44
CA PRO A 282 17.88 12.27 -14.72
C PRO A 282 17.72 10.88 -14.09
N LYS A 283 16.47 10.53 -13.78
CA LYS A 283 16.09 9.18 -13.35
C LYS A 283 15.89 8.27 -14.56
N GLU A 284 16.22 6.99 -14.42
CA GLU A 284 15.81 5.95 -15.36
C GLU A 284 14.35 5.51 -15.07
N THR A 285 13.61 5.06 -16.08
CA THR A 285 12.36 4.29 -15.85
C THR A 285 12.67 2.90 -15.28
N MET A 286 11.67 2.20 -14.75
CA MET A 286 11.88 0.83 -14.24
C MET A 286 12.32 -0.16 -15.35
N GLU A 287 11.90 0.02 -16.60
CA GLU A 287 12.43 -0.77 -17.73
C GLU A 287 13.88 -0.41 -18.05
N GLN A 288 14.20 0.88 -18.19
CA GLN A 288 15.58 1.34 -18.42
C GLN A 288 16.53 0.82 -17.32
N HIS A 289 16.13 0.93 -16.05
CA HIS A 289 16.93 0.43 -14.94
C HIS A 289 17.02 -1.10 -14.89
N MET A 290 16.00 -1.85 -15.34
CA MET A 290 16.14 -3.29 -15.53
C MET A 290 17.29 -3.61 -16.49
N TYR A 291 17.41 -2.89 -17.61
CA TYR A 291 18.53 -3.06 -18.54
C TYR A 291 19.87 -2.62 -17.94
N THR A 292 19.93 -1.49 -17.23
CA THR A 292 21.13 -1.02 -16.52
C THR A 292 21.60 -2.01 -15.46
N TYR A 293 20.68 -2.56 -14.65
CA TYR A 293 20.98 -3.62 -13.67
C TYR A 293 21.48 -4.91 -14.34
N LEU A 294 20.82 -5.38 -15.41
CA LEU A 294 21.25 -6.57 -16.15
C LEU A 294 22.63 -6.37 -16.79
N ASN A 295 22.95 -5.16 -17.27
CA ASN A 295 24.25 -4.81 -17.78
C ASN A 295 25.34 -4.86 -16.70
N GLN A 296 25.11 -4.23 -15.55
CA GLN A 296 26.02 -4.31 -14.38
C GLN A 296 26.24 -5.74 -13.90
N ARG A 297 25.21 -6.60 -13.97
CA ARG A 297 25.24 -7.99 -13.48
C ARG A 297 25.90 -8.98 -14.44
N PHE A 298 25.80 -8.77 -15.76
CA PHE A 298 26.22 -9.76 -16.77
C PHE A 298 27.23 -9.26 -17.80
N GLY A 299 27.28 -7.95 -18.09
CA GLY A 299 28.23 -7.31 -19.02
C GLY A 299 28.17 -7.76 -20.49
N LEU A 300 27.28 -8.70 -20.85
CA LEU A 300 27.21 -9.31 -22.18
C LEU A 300 25.80 -9.19 -22.76
N GLN A 301 25.68 -8.50 -23.90
CA GLN A 301 24.41 -8.13 -24.53
C GLN A 301 23.47 -9.33 -24.77
N SER A 302 23.99 -10.49 -25.15
CA SER A 302 23.18 -11.71 -25.36
C SER A 302 22.52 -12.20 -24.06
N LEU A 303 23.22 -12.15 -22.93
CA LEU A 303 22.66 -12.48 -21.61
C LEU A 303 21.64 -11.43 -21.16
N ILE A 304 21.89 -10.14 -21.42
CA ILE A 304 20.97 -9.05 -21.07
C ILE A 304 19.62 -9.27 -21.78
N VAL A 305 19.63 -9.46 -23.11
CA VAL A 305 18.41 -9.70 -23.91
C VAL A 305 17.71 -11.00 -23.49
N GLU A 306 18.47 -12.06 -23.24
CA GLU A 306 17.92 -13.35 -22.79
C GLU A 306 17.24 -13.24 -21.41
N TYR A 307 17.86 -12.54 -20.44
CA TYR A 307 17.28 -12.36 -19.11
C TYR A 307 16.12 -11.37 -19.09
N ALA A 308 16.16 -10.27 -19.84
CA ALA A 308 15.01 -9.36 -19.98
C ALA A 308 13.79 -10.11 -20.57
N SER A 309 14.02 -10.89 -21.64
CA SER A 309 13.00 -11.76 -22.23
C SER A 309 12.45 -12.79 -21.22
N ALA A 310 13.32 -13.38 -20.40
CA ALA A 310 12.96 -14.35 -19.38
C ALA A 310 12.17 -13.74 -18.21
N ILE A 311 12.48 -12.50 -17.83
CA ILE A 311 11.77 -11.71 -16.81
C ILE A 311 10.35 -11.41 -17.31
N MET A 312 10.20 -10.78 -18.48
CA MET A 312 8.89 -10.41 -19.01
C MET A 312 8.00 -11.62 -19.29
N LYS A 313 8.56 -12.71 -19.84
CA LYS A 313 7.87 -14.00 -19.99
C LYS A 313 7.45 -14.60 -18.65
N GLY A 314 8.27 -14.45 -17.61
CA GLY A 314 7.95 -14.82 -16.23
C GLY A 314 6.79 -13.98 -15.67
N CYS A 315 6.80 -12.67 -15.91
CA CYS A 315 5.75 -11.76 -15.46
C CYS A 315 4.38 -12.13 -16.04
N THR A 316 4.27 -12.24 -17.37
CA THR A 316 3.02 -12.65 -18.04
C THR A 316 2.53 -14.03 -17.59
N ARG A 317 3.44 -14.94 -17.21
CA ARG A 317 3.09 -16.26 -16.65
C ARG A 317 2.51 -16.19 -15.24
N TYR A 318 3.10 -15.36 -14.36
CA TYR A 318 2.82 -15.42 -12.92
C TYR A 318 1.96 -14.27 -12.37
N MET A 319 1.72 -13.18 -13.10
CA MET A 319 0.91 -12.03 -12.65
C MET A 319 -0.50 -12.41 -12.17
N LYS A 320 -1.12 -13.46 -12.72
CA LYS A 320 -2.45 -13.95 -12.26
C LYS A 320 -2.37 -14.66 -10.89
N SER A 321 -1.27 -15.34 -10.62
CA SER A 321 -1.01 -16.00 -9.33
C SER A 321 -0.47 -15.05 -8.27
N ASP A 322 0.28 -14.01 -8.65
CA ASP A 322 1.21 -13.29 -7.79
C ASP A 322 1.11 -11.76 -7.96
N ALA A 323 0.75 -11.05 -6.88
CA ALA A 323 0.54 -9.61 -6.87
C ALA A 323 1.86 -8.80 -6.93
N ASP A 324 2.97 -9.32 -6.43
CA ASP A 324 4.27 -8.66 -6.48
C ASP A 324 4.81 -8.65 -7.92
N VAL A 325 4.64 -9.78 -8.62
CA VAL A 325 4.95 -9.92 -10.04
C VAL A 325 4.01 -9.09 -10.93
N ALA A 326 2.71 -9.03 -10.60
CA ALA A 326 1.77 -8.18 -11.32
C ALA A 326 2.10 -6.69 -11.17
N THR A 327 2.46 -6.26 -9.96
CA THR A 327 2.91 -4.87 -9.70
C THR A 327 4.14 -4.54 -10.55
N PHE A 328 5.18 -5.38 -10.53
CA PHE A 328 6.39 -5.17 -11.35
C PHE A 328 6.09 -5.10 -12.85
N PHE A 329 5.19 -5.95 -13.36
CA PHE A 329 4.81 -5.95 -14.77
C PHE A 329 4.21 -4.62 -15.23
N HIS A 330 3.33 -4.01 -14.42
CA HIS A 330 2.73 -2.72 -14.76
C HIS A 330 3.69 -1.54 -14.55
N VAL A 331 4.56 -1.59 -13.55
CA VAL A 331 5.56 -0.54 -13.29
C VAL A 331 6.66 -0.53 -14.37
N VAL A 332 7.15 -1.70 -14.81
CA VAL A 332 8.09 -1.79 -15.95
C VAL A 332 7.48 -1.20 -17.22
N ARG A 333 6.18 -1.42 -17.45
CA ARG A 333 5.49 -0.98 -18.66
C ARG A 333 5.06 0.50 -18.67
N ASN A 334 5.30 1.24 -17.58
CA ASN A 334 4.73 2.56 -17.36
C ASN A 334 3.18 2.57 -17.41
N ASP A 335 2.54 1.43 -17.12
CA ASP A 335 1.09 1.35 -16.85
C ASP A 335 0.77 1.79 -15.40
N MET A 336 1.80 1.89 -14.54
CA MET A 336 1.73 2.21 -13.12
C MET A 336 3.01 2.91 -12.64
N ASP A 337 2.88 3.88 -11.73
CA ASP A 337 4.03 4.63 -11.19
C ASP A 337 4.79 3.87 -10.09
N GLU A 338 6.09 4.15 -9.97
CA GLU A 338 6.93 3.59 -8.90
C GLU A 338 6.48 4.02 -7.49
N GLY A 339 5.74 5.13 -7.37
CA GLY A 339 5.13 5.58 -6.12
C GLY A 339 4.14 4.58 -5.52
N PHE A 340 3.51 3.73 -6.34
CA PHE A 340 2.67 2.62 -5.86
C PHE A 340 3.44 1.60 -5.00
N LEU A 341 4.75 1.44 -5.22
CA LEU A 341 5.59 0.55 -4.39
C LEU A 341 5.63 1.01 -2.92
N ARG A 342 5.63 2.33 -2.69
CA ARG A 342 5.59 2.94 -1.36
C ARG A 342 4.22 2.74 -0.70
N LEU A 343 3.14 2.94 -1.47
CA LEU A 343 1.76 2.65 -1.03
C LEU A 343 1.57 1.18 -0.66
N LYS A 344 2.10 0.26 -1.47
CA LYS A 344 2.08 -1.18 -1.24
C LYS A 344 2.77 -1.57 0.06
N SER A 345 3.98 -1.08 0.31
CA SER A 345 4.67 -1.32 1.59
C SER A 345 3.86 -0.76 2.77
N LYS A 346 3.28 0.44 2.62
CA LYS A 346 2.49 1.05 3.69
C LYS A 346 1.20 0.30 3.99
N LEU A 347 0.57 -0.29 2.97
CA LEU A 347 -0.60 -1.17 3.12
C LEU A 347 -0.26 -2.38 3.99
N GLU A 348 0.88 -3.03 3.73
CA GLU A 348 1.34 -4.21 4.47
C GLU A 348 1.70 -3.88 5.92
N GLU A 349 2.33 -2.72 6.18
CA GLU A 349 2.53 -2.19 7.53
C GLU A 349 1.22 -1.98 8.28
N THR A 350 0.24 -1.32 7.66
CA THR A 350 -1.05 -1.01 8.29
C THR A 350 -1.88 -2.26 8.57
N VAL A 351 -1.92 -3.23 7.64
CA VAL A 351 -2.54 -4.55 7.87
C VAL A 351 -1.91 -5.24 9.08
N LEU A 352 -0.58 -5.23 9.17
CA LEU A 352 0.16 -5.84 10.27
C LEU A 352 -0.06 -5.11 11.62
N ALA A 353 -0.16 -3.77 11.59
CA ALA A 353 -0.43 -2.96 12.76
C ALA A 353 -1.85 -3.20 13.32
N LEU A 354 -2.87 -3.22 12.45
CA LEU A 354 -4.25 -3.48 12.83
C LEU A 354 -4.45 -4.91 13.33
N LEU A 355 -3.86 -5.92 12.65
CA LEU A 355 -3.90 -7.30 13.11
C LEU A 355 -3.20 -7.47 14.48
N ARG A 356 -2.07 -6.78 14.71
CA ARG A 356 -1.41 -6.75 16.02
C ARG A 356 -2.31 -6.12 17.10
N ALA A 357 -2.94 -4.98 16.80
CA ALA A 357 -3.82 -4.29 17.75
C ALA A 357 -5.04 -5.16 18.12
N PHE A 358 -5.68 -5.77 17.12
CA PHE A 358 -6.83 -6.66 17.32
C PHE A 358 -6.46 -7.89 18.17
N LEU A 359 -5.35 -8.57 17.84
CA LEU A 359 -4.84 -9.70 18.62
C LEU A 359 -4.38 -9.30 20.03
N ARG A 360 -3.93 -8.05 20.25
CA ARG A 360 -3.63 -7.51 21.59
C ARG A 360 -4.90 -7.35 22.42
N GLY A 361 -5.98 -6.88 21.79
CA GLY A 361 -7.31 -6.75 22.40
C GLY A 361 -7.95 -8.09 22.76
N LEU A 362 -7.87 -9.09 21.87
CA LEU A 362 -8.32 -10.46 22.16
C LEU A 362 -7.45 -11.17 23.22
N HIS A 363 -6.22 -10.73 23.44
CA HIS A 363 -5.28 -11.35 24.37
C HIS A 363 -4.59 -10.36 25.33
N PRO A 364 -5.33 -9.64 26.21
CA PRO A 364 -4.73 -8.61 27.07
C PRO A 364 -3.63 -9.12 28.01
N ARG A 365 -3.68 -10.41 28.36
CA ARG A 365 -2.75 -11.10 29.27
C ARG A 365 -1.58 -11.84 28.58
N LYS A 366 -1.51 -11.89 27.24
CA LYS A 366 -0.32 -12.46 26.56
C LYS A 366 0.83 -11.45 26.62
N SER A 367 2.07 -11.95 26.73
CA SER A 367 3.27 -11.14 26.63
C SER A 367 3.54 -10.75 25.17
N GLU A 368 4.25 -9.64 24.94
CA GLU A 368 4.60 -9.17 23.59
C GLU A 368 5.40 -10.22 22.79
N GLY A 369 6.23 -11.03 23.46
CA GLY A 369 6.92 -12.15 22.81
C GLY A 369 5.94 -13.21 22.26
N ALA A 370 4.97 -13.63 23.07
CA ALA A 370 3.96 -14.61 22.66
C ALA A 370 2.97 -14.04 21.62
N LEU A 371 2.69 -12.74 21.68
CA LEU A 371 1.87 -12.06 20.66
C LEU A 371 2.61 -11.98 19.32
N ASN A 372 3.89 -11.61 19.32
CA ASN A 372 4.68 -11.58 18.08
C ASN A 372 4.86 -12.98 17.48
N GLN A 373 4.97 -14.04 18.28
CA GLN A 373 4.93 -15.43 17.80
C GLN A 373 3.60 -15.78 17.12
N LEU A 374 2.46 -15.39 17.71
CA LEU A 374 1.13 -15.60 17.10
C LEU A 374 1.00 -14.84 15.77
N ILE A 375 1.48 -13.60 15.70
CA ILE A 375 1.47 -12.80 14.48
C ILE A 375 2.34 -13.46 13.39
N GLN A 376 3.55 -13.93 13.73
CA GLN A 376 4.40 -14.63 12.76
C GLN A 376 3.79 -15.95 12.28
N ALA A 377 3.08 -16.69 13.14
CA ALA A 377 2.34 -17.89 12.74
C ALA A 377 1.18 -17.57 11.77
N LYS A 378 0.53 -16.41 11.88
CA LYS A 378 -0.45 -15.91 10.90
C LYS A 378 0.23 -15.51 9.58
N LEU A 379 1.30 -14.71 9.65
CA LEU A 379 2.04 -14.22 8.48
C LEU A 379 2.67 -15.34 7.63
N MET A 380 3.06 -16.46 8.25
CA MET A 380 3.61 -17.63 7.58
C MET A 380 2.56 -18.70 7.22
N ASP A 381 1.26 -18.37 7.27
CA ASP A 381 0.13 -19.28 7.02
C ASP A 381 0.11 -20.56 7.89
N GLN A 382 0.87 -20.59 9.00
CA GLN A 382 0.88 -21.69 9.97
C GLN A 382 -0.43 -21.74 10.78
N THR A 383 -1.12 -20.60 10.87
CA THR A 383 -2.47 -20.46 11.41
C THR A 383 -3.28 -19.54 10.49
N LEU A 384 -4.51 -19.92 10.17
CA LEU A 384 -5.40 -19.11 9.33
C LEU A 384 -5.96 -17.91 10.11
N LEU A 385 -6.27 -16.82 9.40
CA LEU A 385 -7.07 -15.70 9.90
C LEU A 385 -8.50 -16.15 10.17
N SER A 386 -9.11 -15.72 11.29
CA SER A 386 -10.55 -15.88 11.51
C SER A 386 -11.35 -14.75 10.84
N GLU A 387 -12.66 -14.96 10.69
CA GLU A 387 -13.60 -13.95 10.18
C GLU A 387 -13.47 -12.61 10.90
N ASP A 388 -13.47 -12.60 12.24
CA ASP A 388 -13.32 -11.37 13.04
C ASP A 388 -11.98 -10.66 12.78
N GLU A 389 -10.89 -11.41 12.63
CA GLU A 389 -9.54 -10.86 12.44
C GLU A 389 -9.41 -10.15 11.09
N TRP A 390 -9.79 -10.79 9.98
CA TRP A 390 -9.68 -10.16 8.67
C TRP A 390 -10.76 -9.11 8.44
N HIS A 391 -11.99 -9.31 8.95
CA HIS A 391 -13.07 -8.35 8.77
C HIS A 391 -12.80 -7.06 9.55
N SER A 392 -12.23 -7.16 10.75
CA SER A 392 -11.75 -6.01 11.53
C SER A 392 -10.72 -5.18 10.76
N VAL A 393 -9.70 -5.83 10.17
CA VAL A 393 -8.69 -5.13 9.36
C VAL A 393 -9.32 -4.42 8.15
N VAL A 394 -10.24 -5.07 7.42
CA VAL A 394 -10.95 -4.42 6.30
C VAL A 394 -11.75 -3.20 6.80
N LYS A 395 -12.53 -3.37 7.88
CA LYS A 395 -13.41 -2.31 8.43
C LYS A 395 -12.64 -1.07 8.92
N TYR A 396 -11.41 -1.23 9.40
CA TYR A 396 -10.57 -0.11 9.83
C TYR A 396 -9.74 0.54 8.71
N MET A 397 -9.62 -0.09 7.53
CA MET A 397 -8.79 0.41 6.42
C MET A 397 -9.59 1.06 5.28
N TYR A 398 -10.89 0.79 5.19
CA TYR A 398 -11.71 1.11 4.02
C TYR A 398 -13.04 1.74 4.42
N ASP A 399 -13.60 2.58 3.54
CA ASP A 399 -14.98 3.06 3.69
C ASP A 399 -16.00 1.93 3.49
N ALA A 400 -17.28 2.21 3.70
CA ALA A 400 -18.35 1.21 3.63
C ALA A 400 -18.52 0.56 2.23
N HIS A 401 -18.20 1.27 1.14
CA HIS A 401 -18.29 0.76 -0.22
C HIS A 401 -17.13 -0.18 -0.53
N ASP A 402 -15.90 0.29 -0.30
CA ASP A 402 -14.68 -0.50 -0.50
C ASP A 402 -14.64 -1.72 0.43
N CYS A 403 -15.12 -1.57 1.69
CA CYS A 403 -15.36 -2.69 2.60
C CYS A 403 -16.25 -3.77 1.96
N HIS A 404 -17.41 -3.41 1.42
CA HIS A 404 -18.34 -4.39 0.85
C HIS A 404 -17.73 -5.11 -0.36
N ALA A 405 -17.00 -4.38 -1.22
CA ALA A 405 -16.29 -4.97 -2.35
C ALA A 405 -15.19 -5.96 -1.91
N ILE A 406 -14.39 -5.58 -0.92
CA ILE A 406 -13.28 -6.41 -0.40
C ILE A 406 -13.81 -7.62 0.38
N VAL A 407 -14.85 -7.48 1.20
CA VAL A 407 -15.51 -8.58 1.90
C VAL A 407 -15.97 -9.65 0.91
N ARG A 408 -16.62 -9.27 -0.21
CA ARG A 408 -17.08 -10.23 -1.21
C ARG A 408 -15.94 -10.93 -1.96
N LEU A 409 -14.81 -10.24 -2.18
CA LEU A 409 -13.60 -10.88 -2.71
C LEU A 409 -13.02 -11.89 -1.71
N VAL A 410 -13.02 -11.56 -0.41
CA VAL A 410 -12.61 -12.45 0.67
C VAL A 410 -13.52 -13.67 0.79
N GLU A 411 -14.85 -13.50 0.84
CA GLU A 411 -15.80 -14.62 0.93
C GLU A 411 -15.64 -15.63 -0.22
N SER A 412 -15.23 -15.17 -1.42
CA SER A 412 -14.95 -16.06 -2.56
C SER A 412 -13.73 -16.97 -2.38
N GLN A 413 -12.86 -16.70 -1.39
CA GLN A 413 -11.62 -17.43 -1.11
C GLN A 413 -11.57 -18.03 0.31
N VAL A 414 -12.60 -17.81 1.12
CA VAL A 414 -12.71 -18.30 2.51
C VAL A 414 -12.93 -19.80 2.53
N VAL A 415 -12.18 -20.49 3.40
CA VAL A 415 -12.42 -21.90 3.74
C VAL A 415 -13.39 -21.96 4.90
N GLN A 416 -14.47 -22.72 4.75
CA GLN A 416 -15.37 -23.08 5.84
C GLN A 416 -14.87 -24.35 6.52
N ASP A 417 -14.79 -24.36 7.86
CA ASP A 417 -14.54 -25.55 8.66
C ASP A 417 -15.84 -26.34 8.84
N ASP A 418 -15.98 -27.46 8.11
CA ASP A 418 -17.17 -28.34 8.09
C ASP A 418 -17.67 -28.75 9.49
N ASN A 419 -16.78 -28.80 10.50
CA ASN A 419 -17.13 -29.23 11.85
C ASN A 419 -17.66 -28.11 12.76
N ASN A 420 -17.55 -26.84 12.33
CA ASN A 420 -17.76 -25.69 13.23
C ASN A 420 -18.40 -24.48 12.54
N GLY A 421 -18.62 -24.53 11.22
CA GLY A 421 -19.12 -23.40 10.40
C GLY A 421 -18.17 -22.20 10.33
N LYS A 422 -16.96 -22.31 10.89
CA LYS A 422 -16.04 -21.18 11.04
C LYS A 422 -15.36 -20.87 9.72
N ARG A 423 -15.53 -19.62 9.30
CA ARG A 423 -14.91 -19.04 8.11
C ARG A 423 -13.48 -18.61 8.44
N SER A 424 -12.53 -19.05 7.61
CA SER A 424 -11.11 -18.76 7.80
C SER A 424 -10.36 -18.56 6.48
N LEU A 425 -9.21 -17.87 6.53
CA LEU A 425 -8.46 -17.45 5.34
C LEU A 425 -6.94 -17.46 5.58
N ALA A 426 -6.15 -17.87 4.60
CA ALA A 426 -4.68 -17.72 4.67
C ALA A 426 -4.28 -16.23 4.58
N TYR A 427 -3.26 -15.81 5.34
CA TYR A 427 -2.76 -14.43 5.29
C TYR A 427 -2.20 -14.09 3.91
N SER A 428 -1.51 -15.02 3.25
CA SER A 428 -1.02 -14.81 1.88
C SER A 428 -2.16 -14.54 0.88
N THR A 429 -3.30 -15.22 1.02
CA THR A 429 -4.51 -14.97 0.22
C THR A 429 -5.14 -13.63 0.56
N PHE A 430 -5.26 -13.27 1.85
CA PHE A 430 -5.77 -11.98 2.29
C PHE A 430 -4.93 -10.81 1.75
N ARG A 431 -3.60 -10.89 1.93
CA ARG A 431 -2.61 -9.96 1.35
C ARG A 431 -2.80 -9.83 -0.16
N LYS A 432 -2.93 -10.96 -0.88
CA LYS A 432 -3.14 -10.95 -2.34
C LYS A 432 -4.42 -10.21 -2.73
N ILE A 433 -5.52 -10.41 -2.01
CA ILE A 433 -6.79 -9.72 -2.29
C ILE A 433 -6.62 -8.21 -2.11
N LEU A 434 -6.07 -7.76 -0.98
CA LEU A 434 -5.87 -6.33 -0.70
C LEU A 434 -4.91 -5.66 -1.70
N LEU A 435 -3.77 -6.31 -2.01
CA LEU A 435 -2.83 -5.79 -3.01
C LEU A 435 -3.44 -5.73 -4.41
N ASN A 436 -4.15 -6.78 -4.83
CA ASN A 436 -4.85 -6.76 -6.12
C ASN A 436 -5.91 -5.66 -6.16
N TYR A 437 -6.67 -5.46 -5.08
CA TYR A 437 -7.69 -4.41 -5.00
C TYR A 437 -7.05 -3.02 -5.18
N GLN A 438 -5.98 -2.72 -4.43
CA GLN A 438 -5.23 -1.47 -4.56
C GLN A 438 -4.63 -1.30 -5.96
N MET A 439 -4.04 -2.35 -6.53
CA MET A 439 -3.44 -2.32 -7.87
C MET A 439 -4.48 -2.01 -8.96
N HIS A 440 -5.64 -2.66 -8.94
CA HIS A 440 -6.73 -2.37 -9.88
C HIS A 440 -7.43 -1.03 -9.58
N GLY A 441 -7.34 -0.51 -8.35
CA GLY A 441 -7.71 0.86 -8.00
C GLY A 441 -6.79 1.88 -8.68
N ARG A 442 -5.46 1.68 -8.57
CA ARG A 442 -4.42 2.52 -9.17
C ARG A 442 -4.48 2.50 -10.71
N LEU A 443 -4.56 1.32 -11.32
CA LEU A 443 -4.68 1.19 -12.79
C LEU A 443 -5.89 1.95 -13.34
N ARG A 444 -7.09 1.75 -12.76
CA ARG A 444 -8.31 2.49 -13.14
C ARG A 444 -8.27 3.99 -12.79
N MET A 445 -7.26 4.46 -12.05
CA MET A 445 -7.05 5.88 -11.76
C MET A 445 -6.08 6.51 -12.76
N LEU A 446 -5.08 5.74 -13.22
CA LEU A 446 -4.09 6.17 -14.21
C LEU A 446 -4.54 5.94 -15.66
N GLU A 447 -5.57 5.12 -15.92
CA GLU A 447 -6.02 4.74 -17.27
C GLU A 447 -6.18 5.92 -18.25
N GLU A 448 -6.87 7.00 -17.85
CA GLU A 448 -6.97 8.22 -18.67
C GLU A 448 -5.63 8.97 -18.77
N PHE A 449 -4.83 9.01 -17.70
CA PHE A 449 -3.52 9.67 -17.71
C PHE A 449 -2.54 8.97 -18.66
N CYS A 450 -2.40 7.65 -18.58
CA CYS A 450 -1.57 6.84 -19.48
C CYS A 450 -1.94 7.07 -20.95
N ARG A 451 -3.24 7.17 -21.26
CA ARG A 451 -3.73 7.46 -22.62
C ARG A 451 -3.28 8.83 -23.14
N HIS A 452 -3.11 9.83 -22.28
CA HIS A 452 -2.59 11.15 -22.67
C HIS A 452 -1.06 11.19 -22.68
N PHE A 453 -0.40 10.54 -21.72
CA PHE A 453 1.06 10.41 -21.69
C PHE A 453 1.60 9.74 -22.97
N GLN A 454 0.93 8.67 -23.43
CA GLN A 454 1.24 7.98 -24.69
C GLN A 454 1.00 8.81 -25.97
N GLN A 455 0.45 10.02 -25.89
CA GLN A 455 0.35 10.96 -27.02
C GLN A 455 1.57 11.90 -27.08
N VAL A 456 2.37 11.98 -26.01
CA VAL A 456 3.54 12.86 -25.88
C VAL A 456 4.84 12.05 -25.82
N ASP A 457 4.82 10.86 -25.22
CA ASP A 457 5.90 9.85 -25.28
C ASP A 457 5.92 9.16 -26.65
N ILE A 458 6.42 9.89 -27.66
CA ILE A 458 6.48 9.46 -29.08
C ILE A 458 7.32 8.18 -29.26
N GLU A 459 8.37 7.99 -28.44
CA GLU A 459 9.24 6.81 -28.50
C GLU A 459 8.68 5.63 -27.69
N THR A 460 7.62 5.83 -26.89
CA THR A 460 7.01 4.85 -25.99
C THR A 460 7.96 4.27 -24.93
N VAL A 461 8.91 5.08 -24.46
CA VAL A 461 10.00 4.70 -23.53
C VAL A 461 9.70 5.04 -22.07
N GLY A 462 8.58 5.70 -21.79
CA GLY A 462 8.21 6.18 -20.45
C GLY A 462 8.87 7.50 -20.06
N VAL A 463 9.40 8.27 -21.01
CA VAL A 463 10.10 9.54 -20.77
C VAL A 463 9.66 10.60 -21.77
N ILE A 464 9.35 11.80 -21.26
CA ILE A 464 9.07 12.98 -22.08
C ILE A 464 10.29 13.91 -22.02
N SER A 465 10.86 14.21 -23.19
CA SER A 465 11.78 15.33 -23.40
C SER A 465 10.97 16.60 -23.67
N GLN A 466 11.46 17.76 -23.23
CA GLN A 466 10.75 19.04 -23.41
C GLN A 466 10.62 19.42 -24.88
N THR A 467 9.41 19.84 -25.25
CA THR A 467 9.12 20.73 -26.38
C THR A 467 8.53 22.03 -25.84
N GLU A 468 8.70 23.12 -26.58
CA GLU A 468 8.76 24.48 -26.02
C GLU A 468 7.39 25.11 -25.62
N ASP A 469 7.48 26.09 -24.70
CA ASP A 469 6.65 27.32 -24.57
C ASP A 469 5.36 27.44 -23.71
N GLU A 470 4.67 26.39 -23.19
CA GLU A 470 3.39 26.63 -22.46
C GLU A 470 3.20 25.99 -21.04
N VAL A 471 4.15 25.23 -20.46
CA VAL A 471 3.88 24.50 -19.18
C VAL A 471 4.99 24.58 -18.11
N ASP A 472 5.80 25.65 -18.09
CA ASP A 472 6.94 25.87 -17.18
C ASP A 472 6.73 25.42 -15.73
N SER A 473 5.60 25.76 -15.10
CA SER A 473 5.40 25.51 -13.67
C SER A 473 5.21 24.01 -13.33
N VAL A 474 4.66 23.21 -14.25
CA VAL A 474 4.54 21.75 -14.07
C VAL A 474 5.84 21.06 -14.47
N VAL A 475 6.45 21.50 -15.59
CA VAL A 475 7.74 21.01 -16.05
C VAL A 475 8.83 21.21 -14.98
N HIS A 476 8.88 22.36 -14.33
CA HIS A 476 9.85 22.63 -13.26
C HIS A 476 9.56 21.85 -11.96
N GLN A 477 8.33 21.40 -11.72
CA GLN A 477 8.01 20.50 -10.61
C GLN A 477 8.40 19.05 -10.91
N ALA A 478 8.28 18.62 -12.17
CA ALA A 478 8.60 17.27 -12.62
C ALA A 478 10.10 17.07 -12.93
N ASP A 479 10.78 18.13 -13.35
CA ASP A 479 12.23 18.20 -13.55
C ASP A 479 12.83 19.44 -12.83
N PRO A 480 12.99 19.38 -11.48
CA PRO A 480 13.55 20.50 -10.70
C PRO A 480 15.03 20.80 -11.01
N HIS A 481 15.69 19.95 -11.79
CA HIS A 481 17.12 20.03 -12.10
C HIS A 481 17.41 20.47 -13.55
N GLY A 482 16.41 20.59 -14.42
CA GLY A 482 16.60 20.93 -15.83
C GLY A 482 17.34 19.83 -16.60
N THR A 483 17.12 18.57 -16.22
CA THR A 483 17.70 17.38 -16.85
C THR A 483 17.13 17.07 -18.23
N ASN A 484 16.00 17.70 -18.60
CA ASN A 484 15.27 17.53 -19.86
C ASN A 484 14.77 16.09 -20.09
N ALA A 485 14.42 15.38 -19.02
CA ALA A 485 13.88 14.04 -19.06
C ALA A 485 12.91 13.80 -17.89
N ILE A 486 11.60 13.92 -18.16
CA ILE A 486 10.54 13.67 -17.18
C ILE A 486 10.08 12.21 -17.35
N THR A 487 10.26 11.35 -16.35
CA THR A 487 9.73 9.98 -16.43
C THR A 487 8.22 9.94 -16.19
N PHE A 488 7.57 8.86 -16.61
CA PHE A 488 6.18 8.58 -16.25
C PHE A 488 5.92 8.65 -14.73
N SER A 489 6.85 8.11 -13.92
CA SER A 489 6.77 8.15 -12.46
C SER A 489 6.79 9.60 -11.93
N ASP A 490 7.65 10.47 -12.47
CA ASP A 490 7.75 11.88 -12.07
C ASP A 490 6.49 12.68 -12.46
N ALA A 491 5.99 12.46 -13.68
CA ALA A 491 4.78 13.11 -14.17
C ALA A 491 3.54 12.72 -13.35
N VAL A 492 3.40 11.43 -12.98
CA VAL A 492 2.34 10.97 -12.07
C VAL A 492 2.53 11.53 -10.66
N GLU A 493 3.76 11.62 -10.14
CA GLU A 493 4.04 12.11 -8.79
C GLU A 493 3.63 13.59 -8.61
N VAL A 494 3.89 14.43 -9.61
CA VAL A 494 3.46 15.85 -9.63
C VAL A 494 1.95 15.97 -9.84
N LEU A 495 1.40 15.36 -10.89
CA LEU A 495 0.00 15.54 -11.30
C LEU A 495 -0.99 14.69 -10.48
N PHE A 496 -0.54 13.98 -9.44
CA PHE A 496 -1.38 13.02 -8.73
C PHE A 496 -2.66 13.61 -8.13
N LYS A 497 -2.60 14.86 -7.66
CA LYS A 497 -3.76 15.58 -7.11
C LYS A 497 -4.83 15.83 -8.18
N ASP A 498 -4.39 16.20 -9.38
CA ASP A 498 -5.29 16.54 -10.49
C ASP A 498 -5.88 15.28 -11.11
N ILE A 499 -5.06 14.24 -11.33
CA ILE A 499 -5.51 12.90 -11.76
C ILE A 499 -6.61 12.37 -10.83
N ARG A 500 -6.42 12.49 -9.50
CA ARG A 500 -7.42 12.07 -8.51
C ARG A 500 -8.70 12.92 -8.56
N SER A 501 -8.57 14.22 -8.80
CA SER A 501 -9.70 15.18 -8.78
C SER A 501 -10.55 15.13 -10.05
N HIS A 502 -9.92 14.93 -11.21
CA HIS A 502 -10.61 14.78 -12.50
C HIS A 502 -11.60 13.61 -12.47
N LYS A 503 -11.22 12.51 -11.80
CA LYS A 503 -12.06 11.34 -11.59
C LYS A 503 -13.26 11.58 -10.65
N THR A 504 -13.14 12.48 -9.67
CA THR A 504 -14.31 12.85 -8.85
C THR A 504 -15.30 13.74 -9.60
N ALA A 505 -14.84 14.52 -10.60
CA ALA A 505 -15.72 15.32 -11.43
C ALA A 505 -16.53 14.45 -12.42
N THR A 506 -15.91 13.46 -13.07
CA THR A 506 -16.61 12.61 -14.05
C THR A 506 -17.64 11.65 -13.44
N VAL A 507 -17.40 11.18 -12.21
CA VAL A 507 -18.36 10.32 -11.47
C VAL A 507 -19.61 11.10 -11.01
N GLY A 508 -19.55 12.44 -10.95
CA GLY A 508 -20.70 13.28 -10.58
C GLY A 508 -21.71 13.56 -11.71
N VAL A 509 -21.54 12.95 -12.90
CA VAL A 509 -22.32 13.27 -14.12
C VAL A 509 -22.80 11.98 -14.82
N SER A 510 -23.20 10.96 -14.06
CA SER A 510 -23.70 9.66 -14.58
C SER A 510 -24.83 9.10 -13.72
#